data_AF-A0A3N0CJ95-F1
#
_entry.id   AF-A0A3N0CJ95-F1
#
_cell.length_a   1.000
_cell.length_b   1.000
_cell.length_c   1.000
_cell.angle_alpha   90.00
_cell.angle_beta   90.00
_cell.angle_gamma   90.00
#
_symmetry.space_group_name_H-M   'P 1'
#
loop_
_entity.id
_entity.type
_entity.pdbx_description
1 polymer ?
#
loop_
_entity_poly.entity_id
_entity_poly.type
_entity_poly.pdbx_seq_one_letter_code
_entity_poly.pdbx_strand_id
1 'polypeptide(L)'
;MAEKNLSSIESDIALTRERLASTIDQLAYRTSPKTIAKREVNQVKGYFVDANGAPRQDNIIKVVGGVAGVIVVFALIRKIVK
;
A
#
# COMPACT_ATOMS: atom_id res chain seq x y z
N MET A 1 -34.93 -37.59 -20.62
CA MET A 1 -35.19 -36.18 -20.22
C MET A 1 -34.23 -35.68 -19.12
N ALA A 2 -33.87 -36.49 -18.12
CA ALA A 2 -32.91 -36.09 -17.05
C ALA A 2 -31.50 -35.76 -17.56
N GLU A 3 -31.00 -36.50 -18.56
CA GLU A 3 -29.67 -36.31 -19.17
C GLU A 3 -29.51 -34.95 -19.86
N LYS A 4 -30.56 -34.45 -20.54
CA LYS A 4 -30.58 -33.11 -21.14
C LYS A 4 -30.49 -32.00 -20.09
N ASN A 5 -31.09 -32.20 -18.91
CA ASN A 5 -31.02 -31.26 -17.81
C ASN A 5 -29.62 -31.25 -17.15
N LEU A 6 -29.00 -32.42 -16.99
CA LEU A 6 -27.62 -32.56 -16.51
C LEU A 6 -26.63 -31.85 -17.44
N SER A 7 -26.72 -32.10 -18.75
CA SER A 7 -25.88 -31.44 -19.75
C SER A 7 -26.04 -29.92 -19.75
N SER A 8 -27.27 -29.41 -19.55
CA SER A 8 -27.53 -27.96 -19.44
C SER A 8 -26.90 -27.35 -18.19
N ILE A 9 -26.93 -28.06 -17.07
CA ILE A 9 -26.32 -27.59 -15.81
C ILE A 9 -24.79 -27.56 -15.95
N GLU A 10 -24.19 -28.56 -16.58
CA GLU A 10 -22.74 -28.57 -16.84
C GLU A 10 -22.31 -27.41 -17.73
N SER A 11 -23.07 -27.09 -18.79
CA SER A 11 -22.78 -25.94 -19.63
C SER A 11 -22.90 -24.62 -18.88
N ASP A 12 -23.92 -24.48 -18.03
CA ASP A 12 -24.12 -23.26 -17.22
C ASP A 12 -23.01 -23.07 -16.18
N ILE A 13 -22.53 -24.17 -15.58
CA ILE A 13 -21.38 -24.14 -14.67
C ILE A 13 -20.10 -23.74 -15.41
N ALA A 14 -19.86 -24.27 -16.60
CA ALA A 14 -18.69 -23.92 -17.41
C ALA A 14 -18.68 -22.42 -17.76
N LEU A 15 -19.82 -21.91 -18.23
CA LEU A 15 -19.99 -20.48 -18.53
C LEU A 15 -19.81 -19.59 -17.29
N THR A 16 -20.33 -20.03 -16.14
CA THR A 16 -20.20 -19.29 -14.88
C THR A 16 -18.75 -19.26 -14.39
N ARG A 17 -18.01 -20.37 -14.53
CA ARG A 17 -16.58 -20.44 -14.19
C ARG A 17 -15.74 -19.50 -15.04
N GLU A 18 -16.00 -19.43 -16.34
CA GLU A 18 -15.30 -18.54 -17.25
C GLU A 18 -15.53 -17.07 -16.89
N ARG A 19 -16.78 -16.68 -16.62
CA ARG A 19 -17.13 -15.34 -16.15
C ARG A 19 -16.47 -14.99 -14.82
N LEU A 20 -16.41 -15.95 -13.89
CA LEU A 20 -15.78 -15.76 -12.60
C LEU A 20 -14.27 -15.58 -12.74
N ALA A 21 -13.60 -16.40 -13.56
CA ALA A 21 -12.17 -16.25 -13.83
C ALA A 21 -11.83 -14.85 -14.39
N SER A 22 -12.61 -14.38 -15.38
CA SER A 22 -12.47 -13.03 -15.92
C SER A 22 -12.65 -11.93 -14.85
N THR A 23 -13.63 -12.11 -13.97
CA THR A 23 -13.90 -11.16 -12.87
C THR A 23 -12.77 -11.17 -11.83
N ILE A 24 -12.22 -12.34 -11.52
CA ILE A 24 -11.09 -12.49 -10.59
C ILE A 24 -9.83 -11.84 -11.15
N ASP A 25 -9.51 -12.03 -12.44
CA ASP A 25 -8.35 -11.38 -13.07
C ASP A 25 -8.45 -9.85 -13.05
N GLN A 26 -9.65 -9.32 -13.34
CA GLN A 26 -9.92 -7.88 -13.25
C GLN A 26 -9.78 -7.36 -11.82
N LEU A 27 -10.26 -8.12 -10.83
CA LEU A 27 -10.13 -7.75 -9.42
C LEU A 27 -8.65 -7.78 -9.01
N ALA A 28 -7.92 -8.86 -9.29
CA ALA A 28 -6.51 -9.01 -8.99
C ALA A 28 -5.65 -7.87 -9.54
N TYR A 29 -5.95 -7.42 -10.77
CA TYR A 29 -5.29 -6.25 -11.37
C TYR A 29 -5.63 -4.93 -10.65
N ARG A 30 -6.90 -4.69 -10.31
CA ARG A 30 -7.35 -3.45 -9.64
C ARG A 30 -6.97 -3.39 -8.15
N THR A 31 -6.95 -4.51 -7.45
CA THR A 31 -6.40 -4.63 -6.10
C THR A 31 -4.88 -4.72 -6.13
N SER A 32 -4.22 -4.50 -7.28
CA SER A 32 -2.77 -4.59 -7.31
C SER A 32 -2.17 -3.67 -6.23
N PRO A 33 -1.41 -4.25 -5.29
CA PRO A 33 -0.92 -3.54 -4.11
C PRO A 33 -0.04 -2.35 -4.48
N LYS A 34 0.44 -2.30 -5.73
CA LYS A 34 1.21 -1.20 -6.33
C LYS A 34 0.48 0.15 -6.26
N THR A 35 -0.84 0.20 -6.42
CA THR A 35 -1.59 1.46 -6.36
C THR A 35 -1.77 1.92 -4.92
N ILE A 36 -2.00 1.00 -4.00
CA ILE A 36 -2.12 1.28 -2.56
C ILE A 36 -0.78 1.77 -2.03
N ALA A 37 0.31 1.03 -2.28
CA ALA A 37 1.66 1.42 -1.89
C ALA A 37 2.07 2.78 -2.46
N LYS A 38 1.71 3.10 -3.70
CA LYS A 38 1.97 4.43 -4.29
C LYS A 38 1.25 5.55 -3.55
N ARG A 39 -0.01 5.35 -3.14
CA ARG A 39 -0.78 6.34 -2.37
C ARG A 39 -0.15 6.58 -1.01
N GLU A 40 0.20 5.51 -0.31
CA GLU A 40 0.89 5.55 0.98
C GLU A 40 2.23 6.29 0.88
N VAL A 41 3.07 5.93 -0.10
CA VAL A 41 4.37 6.59 -0.32
C VAL A 41 4.19 8.08 -0.65
N ASN A 42 3.18 8.43 -1.45
CA ASN A 42 2.90 9.83 -1.77
C ASN A 42 2.40 10.61 -0.55
N GLN A 43 1.63 10.00 0.34
CA GLN A 43 1.19 10.62 1.59
C GLN A 43 2.37 10.91 2.51
N VAL A 44 3.29 9.95 2.67
CA VAL A 44 4.52 10.14 3.46
C VAL A 44 5.38 11.25 2.84
N LYS A 45 5.55 11.25 1.51
CA LYS A 45 6.28 12.32 0.82
C LYS A 45 5.62 13.69 0.99
N GLY A 46 4.29 13.76 1.00
CA GLY A 46 3.52 14.99 1.19
C GLY A 46 3.78 15.70 2.51
N TYR A 47 4.27 14.96 3.52
CA TYR A 47 4.72 15.54 4.79
C TYR A 47 6.01 16.36 4.65
N PHE A 48 6.87 16.03 3.68
CA PHE A 48 8.18 16.67 3.48
C PHE A 48 8.27 17.49 2.21
N VAL A 49 7.38 17.28 1.25
CA VAL A 49 7.38 17.95 -0.06
C VAL A 49 5.95 18.41 -0.36
N ASP A 50 5.80 19.62 -0.88
CA ASP A 50 4.50 20.18 -1.24
C ASP A 50 4.00 19.74 -2.63
N ALA A 51 2.84 20.26 -3.04
CA ALA A 51 2.22 19.92 -4.33
C ALA A 51 3.02 20.42 -5.55
N ASN A 52 3.89 21.42 -5.36
CA ASN A 52 4.75 21.99 -6.41
C ASN A 52 6.13 21.31 -6.45
N GLY A 53 6.40 20.34 -5.56
CA GLY A 53 7.68 19.68 -5.43
C GLY A 53 8.69 20.42 -4.54
N ALA A 54 8.29 21.53 -3.90
CA ALA A 54 9.17 22.26 -3.01
C ALA A 54 9.26 21.58 -1.63
N PRO A 55 10.47 21.51 -1.03
CA PRO A 55 10.65 20.93 0.29
C PRO A 55 9.93 21.75 1.39
N ARG A 56 9.20 21.06 2.27
CA ARG A 56 8.62 21.63 3.50
C ARG A 56 9.69 21.75 4.57
N GLN A 57 10.50 22.81 4.48
CA GLN A 57 11.64 23.06 5.36
C GLN A 57 11.27 22.98 6.85
N ASP A 58 10.11 23.52 7.25
CA ASP A 58 9.65 23.46 8.64
C ASP A 58 9.53 22.04 9.19
N ASN A 59 8.95 21.12 8.41
CA ASN A 59 8.74 19.73 8.84
C ASN A 59 10.05 18.96 8.84
N ILE A 60 10.91 19.22 7.85
CA ILE A 60 12.25 18.61 7.76
C ILE A 60 13.09 19.03 8.98
N ILE A 61 13.15 20.34 9.28
CA ILE A 61 13.92 20.87 10.40
C ILE A 61 13.43 20.29 11.74
N LYS A 62 12.10 20.17 11.93
CA LYS A 62 11.53 19.54 13.14
C LYS A 62 11.98 18.10 13.32
N VAL A 63 11.91 17.28 12.28
CA VAL A 63 12.30 15.87 12.36
C VAL A 63 13.81 15.74 12.59
N VAL A 64 14.62 16.50 11.85
CA VAL A 64 16.08 16.53 12.03
C VAL A 64 16.46 16.95 13.44
N GLY A 65 15.87 18.03 13.96
CA GLY A 65 16.09 18.51 15.31
C GLY A 65 15.68 17.48 16.37
N GLY A 66 14.56 16.80 16.18
CA GLY A 66 14.11 15.73 17.07
C GLY A 66 15.09 14.55 17.12
N VAL A 67 15.51 14.05 15.95
CA VAL A 67 16.47 12.93 15.87
C VAL A 67 17.82 13.32 16.46
N ALA A 68 18.33 14.52 16.13
CA ALA A 68 19.58 15.01 16.70
C ALA A 68 19.50 15.14 18.23
N GLY A 69 18.40 15.69 18.75
CA GLY A 69 18.17 15.80 20.19
C GLY A 69 18.17 14.43 20.90
N VAL A 70 17.49 13.44 20.33
CA VAL A 70 17.49 12.06 20.86
C VAL A 70 18.90 11.48 20.88
N ILE A 71 19.66 11.61 19.78
CA ILE A 71 21.05 11.13 19.71
C ILE A 71 21.91 11.78 20.79
N VAL A 72 21.80 13.09 20.98
CA VAL A 72 22.54 13.83 22.00
C VAL A 72 22.19 13.32 23.41
N VAL A 73 20.90 13.13 23.72
CA VAL A 73 20.46 12.60 25.01
C VAL A 73 21.02 11.19 25.24
N PHE A 74 20.94 10.30 24.25
CA PHE A 74 21.52 8.95 24.36
C PHE A 74 23.04 8.97 24.55
N ALA A 75 23.75 9.85 23.84
CA ALA A 75 25.19 10.00 24.00
C ALA A 75 25.58 10.49 25.41
N LEU A 76 24.82 11.41 25.98
CA LEU A 76 25.00 11.89 27.35
C LEU A 76 24.75 10.78 28.37
N ILE A 77 23.67 10.02 28.23
CA ILE A 77 23.38 8.86 29.10
C ILE A 77 24.52 7.86 29.02
N ARG A 78 24.97 7.51 27.80
CA ARG A 78 26.08 6.59 27.58
C ARG A 78 27.39 7.09 28.22
N LYS A 79 27.61 8.40 28.25
CA LYS A 79 28.77 9.02 28.88
C LYS A 79 28.73 8.99 30.41
N ILE A 80 27.54 8.98 31.02
CA ILE A 80 27.37 8.93 32.49
C ILE A 80 27.43 7.50 33.01
N VAL A 81 26.95 6.53 32.23
CA VAL A 81 26.90 5.11 32.62
C VAL A 81 28.25 4.39 32.40
N LYS A 82 29.12 4.93 31.55
CA LYS A 82 30.50 4.47 31.38
C LYS A 82 31.44 5.18 32.36
#